data_AF-A0A0N8HZT9-F1
#
_entry.id   AF-A0A0N8HZT9-F1
#
_cell.length_a   1.000
_cell.length_b   1.000
_cell.length_c   1.000
_cell.angle_alpha   90.00
_cell.angle_beta   90.00
_cell.angle_gamma   90.00
#
_symmetry.space_group_name_H-M   'P 1'
#
loop_
_entity.id
_entity.type
_entity.pdbx_description
1 polymer ?
#
loop_
_entity_poly.entity_id
_entity_poly.type
_entity_poly.pdbx_seq_one_letter_code
_entity_poly.pdbx_strand_id
1 'polypeptide(L)'
;MLGTIGMAFSHFVIIPAIMRYFTVYTDENVATVAYGLESTFSLIIVLMGYMAVIFQIPLFIMLAIMMGIVTRQWLEDKRLLFWGGFLTIAFLVNPDPTGMTPFIIAATMIVLYEGTLALLRWTGN
;
A
#
# COMPACT_ATOMS: atom_id res chain seq x y z
N MET A 1 8.48 18.75 -0.81
CA MET A 1 7.04 18.99 -1.01
C MET A 1 6.20 17.70 -1.08
N LEU A 2 6.72 16.57 -1.57
CA LEU A 2 6.03 15.27 -1.45
C LEU A 2 6.03 14.72 -0.02
N GLY A 3 7.12 14.91 0.73
CA GLY A 3 7.20 14.54 2.14
C GLY A 3 6.18 15.26 3.03
N THR A 4 5.85 16.51 2.72
CA THR A 4 4.81 17.28 3.44
C THR A 4 3.40 16.76 3.15
N ILE A 5 3.13 16.30 1.93
CA ILE A 5 1.85 15.67 1.57
C ILE A 5 1.74 14.27 2.21
N GLY A 6 2.84 13.50 2.23
CA GLY A 6 2.90 12.21 2.93
C GLY A 6 2.76 12.34 4.46
N MET A 7 3.38 13.36 5.06
CA MET A 7 3.18 13.69 6.48
C MET A 7 1.74 14.08 6.79
N ALA A 8 1.11 14.90 5.94
CA ALA A 8 -0.28 15.29 6.10
C ALA A 8 -1.21 14.07 5.98
N PHE A 9 -1.01 13.19 4.99
CA PHE A 9 -1.81 11.96 4.83
C PHE A 9 -1.67 11.03 6.05
N SER A 10 -0.45 10.85 6.56
CA SER A 10 -0.22 10.03 7.75
C SER A 10 -0.91 10.61 8.99
N HIS A 11 -0.86 11.93 9.18
CA HIS A 11 -1.47 12.60 10.32
C HIS A 11 -3.01 12.62 10.28
N PHE A 12 -3.59 12.91 9.11
CA PHE A 12 -5.04 13.09 8.99
C PHE A 12 -5.82 11.81 8.68
N VAL A 13 -5.17 10.75 8.18
CA VAL A 13 -5.86 9.52 7.77
C VAL A 13 -5.43 8.32 8.60
N ILE A 14 -4.12 8.09 8.73
CA ILE A 14 -3.59 6.87 9.37
C ILE A 14 -3.77 6.91 10.89
N ILE A 15 -3.38 8.01 11.55
CA ILE A 15 -3.50 8.15 13.01
C ILE A 15 -4.96 8.01 13.50
N PRO A 16 -5.97 8.73 12.96
CA PRO A 16 -7.35 8.59 13.43
C PRO A 16 -7.97 7.22 13.11
N ALA A 17 -7.59 6.57 12.01
CA ALA A 17 -8.05 5.23 11.68
C ALA A 17 -7.56 4.19 12.71
N ILE A 18 -6.30 4.29 13.13
CA ILE A 18 -5.74 3.42 14.17
C ILE A 18 -6.43 3.66 15.51
N MET A 19 -6.62 4.92 15.92
CA MET A 19 -7.24 5.25 17.21
C MET A 19 -8.70 4.75 17.29
N ARG A 20 -9.46 4.79 16.20
CA ARG A 20 -10.84 4.29 16.13
C ARG A 20 -10.91 2.75 16.24
N TYR A 21 -9.95 2.05 15.64
CA TYR A 21 -9.88 0.59 15.76
C TYR A 21 -9.56 0.14 17.19
N PHE A 22 -8.62 0.81 17.85
CA PHE A 22 -8.26 0.53 19.23
C PHE A 22 -9.43 0.74 20.20
N THR A 23 -10.26 1.77 19.99
CA THR A 23 -11.41 2.04 20.87
C THR A 23 -12.54 1.03 20.67
N VAL A 24 -12.88 0.68 19.42
CA VAL A 24 -13.94 -0.30 19.13
C VAL A 24 -13.60 -1.69 19.67
N TYR A 25 -12.32 -2.07 19.69
CA TYR A 25 -11.89 -3.39 20.18
C TYR A 25 -11.68 -3.45 21.71
N THR A 26 -11.52 -2.30 22.39
CA THR A 26 -11.36 -2.26 23.85
C THR A 26 -12.69 -2.43 24.59
N ASP A 27 -13.81 -2.05 23.95
CA ASP A 27 -15.15 -2.17 24.55
C ASP A 27 -15.77 -3.57 24.43
N GLU A 28 -15.31 -4.42 23.49
CA GLU A 28 -15.88 -5.75 23.27
C GLU A 28 -14.91 -6.89 23.65
N ASN A 29 -15.07 -7.36 24.90
CA ASN A 29 -14.76 -8.70 25.41
C ASN A 29 -13.31 -8.97 25.87
N VAL A 30 -13.14 -9.18 27.18
CA VAL A 30 -11.86 -9.40 27.90
C VAL A 30 -11.49 -10.89 28.10
N ALA A 31 -12.28 -11.87 27.67
CA ALA A 31 -12.05 -13.27 28.08
C ALA A 31 -11.60 -14.26 26.97
N THR A 32 -11.67 -13.90 25.68
CA THR A 32 -11.17 -14.72 24.53
C THR A 32 -9.93 -14.10 23.86
N VAL A 33 -9.33 -13.12 24.53
CA VAL A 33 -8.47 -12.08 23.96
C VAL A 33 -7.03 -12.51 23.68
N ALA A 34 -6.45 -13.46 24.43
CA ALA A 34 -5.03 -13.80 24.25
C ALA A 34 -4.71 -14.45 22.89
N TYR A 35 -5.55 -15.37 22.42
CA TYR A 35 -5.36 -16.05 21.12
C TYR A 35 -5.76 -15.14 19.94
N GLY A 36 -6.77 -14.29 20.15
CA GLY A 36 -7.18 -13.27 19.18
C GLY A 36 -6.14 -12.14 19.05
N LEU A 37 -5.53 -11.68 20.14
CA LEU A 37 -4.50 -10.66 20.11
C LEU A 37 -3.24 -11.13 19.42
N GLU A 38 -2.70 -12.31 19.73
CA GLU A 38 -1.47 -12.78 19.07
C GLU A 38 -1.68 -12.93 17.55
N SER A 39 -2.80 -13.52 17.14
CA SER A 39 -3.16 -13.67 15.73
C SER A 39 -3.42 -12.31 15.05
N THR A 40 -4.08 -11.38 15.75
CA THR A 40 -4.35 -10.02 15.24
C THR A 40 -3.08 -9.19 15.15
N PHE A 41 -2.21 -9.22 16.16
CA PHE A 41 -0.91 -8.55 16.14
C PHE A 41 -0.02 -9.13 15.04
N SER A 42 0.00 -10.45 14.87
CA SER A 42 0.71 -11.11 13.78
C SER A 42 0.17 -10.68 12.41
N LEU A 43 -1.16 -10.64 12.24
CA LEU A 43 -1.80 -10.13 11.03
C LEU A 43 -1.46 -8.66 10.77
N ILE A 44 -1.51 -7.80 11.80
CA ILE A 44 -1.12 -6.39 11.71
C ILE A 44 0.34 -6.26 11.30
N ILE A 45 1.26 -7.01 11.91
CA ILE A 45 2.69 -6.98 11.57
C ILE A 45 2.92 -7.44 10.13
N VAL A 46 2.24 -8.50 9.69
CA VAL A 46 2.31 -8.99 8.30
C VAL A 46 1.76 -7.94 7.33
N LEU A 47 0.59 -7.36 7.61
CA LEU A 47 -0.01 -6.31 6.79
C LEU A 47 0.84 -5.04 6.76
N MET A 48 1.42 -4.63 7.89
CA MET A 48 2.35 -3.50 7.96
C MET A 48 3.61 -3.77 7.14
N GLY A 49 4.18 -4.97 7.22
CA GLY A 49 5.33 -5.38 6.41
C GLY A 49 5.00 -5.34 4.91
N TYR A 50 3.85 -5.89 4.51
CA TYR A 50 3.41 -5.84 3.12
C TYR A 50 3.13 -4.42 2.63
N MET A 51 2.46 -3.60 3.43
CA MET A 51 2.21 -2.20 3.09
C MET A 51 3.52 -1.42 2.98
N ALA A 52 4.49 -1.65 3.87
CA ALA A 52 5.81 -1.02 3.76
C ALA A 52 6.48 -1.33 2.41
N VAL A 53 6.43 -2.60 1.94
CA VAL A 53 6.96 -3.00 0.63
C VAL A 53 6.20 -2.34 -0.52
N ILE A 54 4.87 -2.33 -0.47
CA ILE A 54 4.01 -1.71 -1.50
C ILE A 54 4.29 -0.21 -1.61
N PHE A 55 4.49 0.48 -0.49
CA PHE A 55 4.83 1.90 -0.47
C PHE A 55 6.24 2.20 -0.99
N GLN A 56 7.11 1.19 -1.20
CA GLN A 56 8.39 1.38 -1.89
C GLN A 56 8.26 1.41 -3.41
N ILE A 57 7.14 0.94 -3.99
CA ILE A 57 6.94 0.91 -5.45
C ILE A 57 7.20 2.28 -6.10
N PRO A 58 6.64 3.41 -5.59
CA PRO A 58 6.97 4.76 -6.09
C PRO A 58 8.47 5.06 -6.10
N LEU A 59 9.17 4.76 -5.01
CA LEU A 59 10.60 5.04 -4.87
C LEU A 59 11.41 4.25 -5.90
N PHE A 60 11.14 2.96 -6.07
CA PHE A 60 11.82 2.13 -7.06
C PHE A 60 11.60 2.61 -8.49
N ILE A 61 10.38 3.03 -8.83
CA ILE A 61 10.07 3.59 -10.15
C ILE A 61 10.86 4.88 -10.38
N MET A 62 10.86 5.78 -9.40
CA MET A 62 11.62 7.04 -9.49
C MET A 62 13.11 6.76 -9.67
N LEU A 63 13.69 5.85 -8.89
CA LEU A 63 15.10 5.47 -9.00
C LEU A 63 15.41 4.82 -10.35
N ALA A 64 14.56 3.92 -10.85
CA ALA A 64 14.76 3.27 -12.14
C ALA A 64 14.75 4.27 -13.31
N ILE A 65 13.91 5.30 -13.23
CA ILE A 65 13.88 6.40 -14.20
C ILE A 65 15.13 7.28 -14.07
N MET A 66 15.51 7.64 -12.84
CA MET A 66 16.71 8.47 -12.59
C MET A 66 18.00 7.79 -13.04
N MET A 67 18.08 6.46 -12.92
CA MET A 67 19.20 5.66 -13.42
C MET A 67 19.13 5.41 -14.95
N GLY A 68 18.10 5.89 -15.63
CA GLY A 68 17.91 5.69 -17.08
C GLY A 68 17.59 4.25 -17.48
N ILE A 69 17.22 3.38 -16.53
CA ILE A 69 16.90 1.97 -16.78
C ILE A 69 15.56 1.83 -17.49
N VAL A 70 14.59 2.67 -17.11
CA VAL A 70 13.26 2.72 -17.71
C VAL A 70 12.88 4.16 -18.01
N THR A 71 12.13 4.38 -19.08
CA THR A 71 11.55 5.70 -19.35
C THR A 71 10.12 5.76 -18.85
N ARG A 72 9.68 6.98 -18.56
CA ARG A 72 8.28 7.26 -18.22
C ARG A 72 7.32 6.75 -19.29
N GLN A 73 7.59 7.03 -20.56
CA GLN A 73 6.77 6.59 -21.70
C GLN A 73 6.69 5.05 -21.76
N TRP A 74 7.81 4.35 -21.53
CA TRP A 74 7.82 2.90 -21.51
C TRP A 74 6.96 2.30 -20.40
N LEU A 75 6.96 2.93 -19.22
CA LEU A 75 6.07 2.55 -18.11
C LEU A 75 4.60 2.79 -18.48
N GLU A 76 4.31 3.93 -19.11
CA GLU A 76 2.96 4.25 -19.60
C GLU A 76 2.48 3.30 -20.72
N ASP A 77 3.35 2.85 -21.60
CA ASP A 77 2.97 1.90 -22.66
C ASP A 77 2.70 0.50 -22.10
N LYS A 78 3.30 0.18 -20.94
CA LYS A 78 3.19 -1.13 -20.28
C LYS A 78 2.28 -1.13 -19.05
N ARG A 79 1.42 -0.12 -18.87
CA ARG A 79 0.45 -0.02 -17.75
C ARG A 79 -0.29 -1.33 -17.49
N LEU A 80 -0.83 -1.95 -18.54
CA LEU A 80 -1.61 -3.18 -18.44
C LEU A 80 -0.78 -4.36 -17.91
N LEU A 81 0.51 -4.45 -18.27
CA LEU A 81 1.42 -5.47 -17.75
C LEU A 81 1.69 -5.25 -16.25
N PHE A 82 1.88 -3.99 -15.83
CA PHE A 82 2.06 -3.65 -14.41
C PHE A 82 0.79 -3.91 -13.60
N TRP A 83 -0.39 -3.53 -14.12
CA TRP A 83 -1.67 -3.80 -13.47
C TRP A 83 -1.90 -5.30 -13.30
N GLY A 84 -1.63 -6.09 -14.33
CA GLY A 84 -1.67 -7.55 -14.26
C GLY A 84 -0.67 -8.13 -13.27
N GLY A 85 0.54 -7.58 -13.21
CA GLY A 85 1.56 -7.95 -12.23
C GLY A 85 1.16 -7.64 -10.79
N PHE A 86 0.62 -6.45 -10.52
CA PHE A 86 0.12 -6.07 -9.20
C PHE A 86 -1.05 -6.92 -8.76
N LEU A 87 -1.98 -7.22 -9.67
CA LEU A 87 -3.08 -8.14 -9.40
C LEU A 87 -2.53 -9.53 -9.05
N THR A 88 -1.59 -10.05 -9.84
CA THR A 88 -0.97 -11.36 -9.59
C THR A 88 -0.31 -11.41 -8.21
N ILE A 89 0.47 -10.39 -7.85
CA ILE A 89 1.12 -10.29 -6.53
C ILE A 89 0.07 -10.20 -5.42
N ALA A 90 -0.96 -9.38 -5.57
CA ALA A 90 -1.99 -9.19 -4.55
C ALA A 90 -2.80 -10.47 -4.28
N PHE A 91 -2.99 -11.32 -5.29
CA PHE A 91 -3.62 -12.63 -5.14
C PHE A 91 -2.69 -13.65 -4.45
N LEU A 92 -1.38 -13.61 -4.73
CA LEU A 92 -0.41 -14.49 -4.06
C LEU A 92 -0.19 -14.13 -2.59
N VAL A 93 -0.26 -12.84 -2.27
CA VAL A 93 0.06 -12.28 -0.96
C VAL A 93 -1.10 -12.39 0.03
N ASN A 94 -2.27 -12.89 -0.38
CA ASN A 94 -3.47 -12.69 0.40
C ASN A 94 -3.56 -13.50 1.70
N PRO A 95 -3.61 -12.84 2.87
CA PRO A 95 -3.80 -13.52 4.13
C PRO A 95 -5.29 -13.70 4.50
N ASP A 96 -6.23 -13.12 3.72
CA ASP A 96 -7.67 -13.10 4.02
C ASP A 96 -8.48 -13.92 3.00
N PRO A 97 -9.27 -14.92 3.44
CA PRO A 97 -10.04 -15.82 2.56
C PRO A 97 -11.27 -15.18 1.88
N THR A 98 -11.61 -13.92 2.15
CA THR A 98 -12.79 -13.25 1.55
C THR A 98 -12.69 -13.01 0.04
N GLY A 99 -11.48 -13.04 -0.53
CA GLY A 99 -11.25 -12.82 -1.96
C GLY A 99 -11.44 -11.38 -2.44
N MET A 100 -11.91 -10.45 -1.59
CA MET A 100 -12.02 -9.02 -1.90
C MET A 100 -10.71 -8.25 -1.59
N THR A 101 -10.00 -8.67 -0.54
CA THR A 101 -8.72 -8.09 -0.10
C THR A 101 -7.66 -7.97 -1.21
N PRO A 102 -7.47 -8.95 -2.13
CA PRO A 102 -6.53 -8.81 -3.24
C PRO A 102 -6.84 -7.62 -4.14
N PHE A 103 -8.13 -7.35 -4.40
CA PHE A 103 -8.54 -6.25 -5.26
C PHE A 103 -8.24 -4.89 -4.63
N ILE A 104 -8.43 -4.75 -3.32
CA ILE A 104 -8.12 -3.51 -2.58
C ILE A 104 -6.60 -3.26 -2.58
N ILE A 105 -5.80 -4.30 -2.35
CA ILE A 105 -4.34 -4.22 -2.37
C ILE A 105 -3.85 -3.86 -3.78
N ALA A 106 -4.32 -4.58 -4.81
CA ALA A 106 -3.97 -4.31 -6.20
C ALA A 106 -4.36 -2.89 -6.62
N ALA A 107 -5.57 -2.45 -6.27
CA ALA A 107 -6.03 -1.08 -6.54
C ALA A 107 -5.11 -0.05 -5.85
N THR A 108 -4.69 -0.29 -4.60
CA THR A 108 -3.75 0.57 -3.88
C THR A 108 -2.40 0.65 -4.60
N MET A 109 -1.85 -0.49 -5.04
CA MET A 109 -0.60 -0.54 -5.82
C MET A 109 -0.73 0.22 -7.15
N ILE A 110 -1.86 0.07 -7.86
CA ILE A 110 -2.14 0.78 -9.11
C ILE A 110 -2.21 2.30 -8.88
N VAL A 111 -2.90 2.73 -7.83
CA VAL A 111 -3.01 4.15 -7.48
C VAL A 111 -1.64 4.75 -7.16
N LEU A 112 -0.79 4.03 -6.43
CA LEU A 112 0.58 4.47 -6.15
C LEU A 112 1.42 4.57 -7.43
N TYR A 113 1.27 3.60 -8.33
CA TYR A 113 1.96 3.58 -9.62
C TYR A 113 1.55 4.74 -10.53
N GLU A 114 0.25 4.90 -10.78
CA GLU A 114 -0.29 5.99 -11.60
C GLU A 114 -0.05 7.35 -10.93
N GLY A 115 -0.13 7.44 -9.61
CA GLY A 115 0.22 8.65 -8.85
C GLY A 115 1.69 9.04 -9.02
N THR A 116 2.60 8.07 -9.05
CA THR A 116 4.02 8.30 -9.30
C THR A 116 4.27 8.82 -10.72
N LEU A 117 3.64 8.19 -11.72
CA LEU A 117 3.67 8.66 -13.10
C LEU A 117 3.10 10.08 -13.21
N ALA A 118 1.95 10.38 -12.60
CA ALA A 118 1.36 11.71 -12.63
C ALA A 118 2.29 12.76 -12.01
N LEU A 119 2.93 12.46 -10.89
CA LEU A 119 3.91 13.34 -10.25
C LEU A 119 5.13 13.61 -11.13
N LEU A 120 5.68 12.57 -11.76
CA LEU A 120 6.79 12.70 -12.71
C LEU A 120 6.41 13.65 -13.87
N ARG A 121 5.12 13.70 -14.22
CA ARG A 121 4.57 14.49 -15.33
C ARG A 121 4.61 15.97 -14.99
N TRP A 122 4.42 16.26 -13.71
CA TRP A 122 4.44 17.59 -13.14
C TRP A 122 5.86 18.10 -12.86
N THR A 123 6.81 17.20 -12.59
CA THR A 123 8.22 17.55 -12.36
C THR A 123 9.06 17.70 -13.63
N GLY A 124 8.48 17.54 -14.82
CA GLY A 124 9.14 17.88 -16.09
C GLY A 124 10.22 16.90 -16.57
N ASN A 125 10.20 15.64 -16.10
CA ASN A 125 10.99 14.53 -16.65
C ASN A 125 10.13 13.59 -17.50
#